data_AF-A0AAE9ENA3-F1
#
_entry.id   AF-A0AAE9ENA3-F1
#
_cell.length_a   1.000
_cell.length_b   1.000
_cell.length_c   1.000
_cell.angle_alpha   90.00
_cell.angle_beta   90.00
_cell.angle_gamma   90.00
#
_symmetry.space_group_name_H-M   'P 1'
#
loop_
_entity.id
_entity.type
_entity.pdbx_description
1 polymer ?
#
loop_
_entity_poly.entity_id
_entity_poly.type
_entity_poly.pdbx_seq_one_letter_code
_entity_poly.pdbx_strand_id
1 'polypeptide(L)'
;MTIIRNQKNSKRDDLQGIRGLAILSVLGFHFYPRQFPNGYLGVDQFFVLSGFLMCMLLTKSKKLPIFSFFTQFYIRRFKRILPLYFLVILCTVIALYTVFPTAAILQNQMSAGKALIFTSNRAHTEDEDYFEKLAVAMDLFTHTWSLSVEIQFYFIIPFIFLNWPPTKRSIQIHLLCMPLYV
;
A
#
# COMPACT_ATOMS: atom_id res chain seq x y z
N MET A 1 6.77 -2.10 46.96
CA MET A 1 5.76 -2.65 46.05
C MET A 1 5.80 -1.86 44.74
N THR A 2 6.75 -2.16 43.86
CA THR A 2 6.95 -1.40 42.61
C THR A 2 6.02 -1.97 41.54
N ILE A 3 5.02 -1.19 41.14
CA ILE A 3 4.08 -1.56 40.08
C ILE A 3 4.86 -1.64 38.75
N ILE A 4 5.16 -2.85 38.31
CA ILE A 4 5.61 -3.12 36.95
C ILE A 4 4.43 -2.79 36.02
N ARG A 5 4.43 -1.58 35.44
CA ARG A 5 3.53 -1.24 34.33
C ARG A 5 3.82 -2.22 33.20
N ASN A 6 2.93 -3.20 33.04
CA ASN A 6 2.89 -4.09 31.89
C ASN A 6 2.71 -3.19 30.66
N GLN A 7 3.80 -2.91 29.93
CA GLN A 7 3.77 -2.18 28.66
C GLN A 7 3.04 -3.07 27.67
N LYS A 8 1.71 -3.00 27.69
CA LYS A 8 0.84 -3.62 26.68
C LYS A 8 1.44 -3.22 25.34
N ASN A 9 1.82 -4.20 24.54
CA ASN A 9 2.39 -4.01 23.22
C ASN A 9 1.26 -3.43 22.34
N SER A 10 0.97 -2.14 22.55
CA SER A 10 -0.15 -1.46 21.95
C SER A 10 0.16 -1.39 20.47
N LYS A 11 -0.65 -2.10 19.68
CA LYS A 11 -0.78 -1.76 18.27
C LYS A 11 -0.95 -0.23 18.20
N ARG A 12 -0.22 0.38 17.26
CA ARG A 12 -0.33 1.81 16.98
C ARG A 12 -1.62 2.04 16.20
N ASP A 13 -2.73 1.93 16.91
CA ASP A 13 -4.08 2.11 16.36
C ASP A 13 -4.31 3.59 15.98
N ASP A 14 -3.58 4.50 16.61
CA ASP A 14 -3.44 5.91 16.20
C ASP A 14 -3.01 6.02 14.73
N LEU A 15 -1.92 5.37 14.34
CA LEU A 15 -1.41 5.41 12.96
C LEU A 15 -2.35 4.71 11.98
N GLN A 16 -3.03 3.65 12.42
CA GLN A 16 -4.04 2.97 11.61
C GLN A 16 -5.27 3.84 11.38
N GLY A 17 -5.71 4.59 12.39
CA GLY A 17 -6.80 5.57 12.28
C GLY A 17 -6.47 6.68 11.28
N ILE A 18 -5.25 7.23 11.34
CA ILE A 18 -4.81 8.25 10.38
C ILE A 18 -4.74 7.68 8.95
N ARG A 19 -4.26 6.44 8.77
CA ARG A 19 -4.32 5.77 7.46
C ARG A 19 -5.77 5.59 6.97
N GLY A 20 -6.68 5.24 7.87
CA GLY A 20 -8.11 5.15 7.56
C GLY A 20 -8.67 6.49 7.08
N LEU A 21 -8.33 7.59 7.76
CA LEU A 21 -8.72 8.94 7.35
C LEU A 21 -8.17 9.31 5.97
N ALA A 22 -6.92 8.92 5.69
CA ALA A 22 -6.30 9.13 4.39
C ALA A 22 -7.06 8.38 3.27
N ILE A 23 -7.50 7.14 3.52
CA ILE A 23 -8.34 6.38 2.59
C ILE A 23 -9.70 7.07 2.39
N LEU A 24 -10.35 7.52 3.48
CA LEU A 24 -11.63 8.22 3.39
C LEU A 24 -11.53 9.51 2.56
N SER A 25 -10.42 10.23 2.66
CA SER A 25 -10.12 11.40 1.84
C SER A 25 -10.07 11.04 0.35
N VAL A 26 -9.39 9.95 -0.01
CA VAL A 26 -9.32 9.46 -1.40
C VAL A 26 -10.68 9.02 -1.92
N LEU A 27 -11.48 8.35 -1.10
CA LEU A 27 -12.85 7.98 -1.45
C LEU A 27 -13.72 9.23 -1.66
N GLY A 28 -13.59 10.23 -0.79
CA GLY A 28 -14.28 11.51 -0.93
C GLY A 28 -13.97 12.21 -2.25
N PHE A 29 -12.70 12.20 -2.68
CA PHE A 29 -12.29 12.71 -3.99
C PHE A 29 -12.94 11.95 -5.15
N HIS A 30 -13.06 10.62 -5.07
CA HIS A 30 -13.68 9.83 -6.13
C HIS A 30 -15.19 10.08 -6.25
N PHE A 31 -15.91 10.09 -5.13
CA PHE A 31 -17.37 10.24 -5.15
C PHE A 31 -17.81 11.70 -5.33
N TYR A 32 -17.04 12.65 -4.81
CA TYR A 32 -17.38 14.08 -4.74
C TYR A 32 -16.16 14.97 -5.06
N PRO A 33 -15.62 14.91 -6.29
CA PRO A 33 -14.37 15.58 -6.64
C PRO A 33 -14.43 17.10 -6.50
N ARG A 34 -15.60 17.72 -6.67
CA ARG A 34 -15.78 19.18 -6.49
C ARG A 34 -15.78 19.59 -5.02
N GLN A 35 -16.26 18.72 -4.12
CA GLN A 35 -16.33 18.97 -2.68
C GLN A 35 -15.03 18.60 -1.97
N PHE A 36 -14.30 17.61 -2.50
CA PHE A 36 -13.02 17.15 -1.96
C PHE A 36 -11.91 17.22 -3.02
N PRO A 37 -11.60 18.41 -3.59
CA PRO A 37 -10.65 18.53 -4.70
C PRO A 37 -9.23 18.08 -4.32
N ASN A 38 -8.87 18.20 -3.04
CA ASN A 38 -7.56 17.81 -2.51
C ASN A 38 -7.55 16.40 -1.91
N GLY A 39 -8.63 15.62 -2.08
CA GLY A 39 -8.74 14.34 -1.40
C GLY A 39 -7.71 13.31 -1.88
N TYR A 40 -7.14 13.51 -3.07
CA TYR A 40 -6.03 12.71 -3.61
C TYR A 40 -4.77 12.74 -2.75
N LEU A 41 -4.52 13.80 -1.97
CA LEU A 41 -3.40 13.90 -1.04
C LEU A 41 -3.41 12.79 0.03
N GLY A 42 -4.57 12.15 0.24
CA GLY A 42 -4.69 10.98 1.08
C GLY A 42 -3.83 9.80 0.61
N VAL A 43 -3.54 9.69 -0.69
CA VAL A 43 -2.63 8.66 -1.22
C VAL A 43 -1.21 8.88 -0.67
N ASP A 44 -0.70 10.11 -0.77
CA ASP A 44 0.63 10.47 -0.27
C ASP A 44 0.73 10.24 1.24
N GLN A 45 -0.27 10.71 1.98
CA GLN A 45 -0.33 10.53 3.42
C GLN A 45 -0.32 9.04 3.82
N PHE A 46 -1.09 8.20 3.12
CA PHE A 46 -1.13 6.76 3.37
C PHE A 46 0.25 6.12 3.17
N PHE A 47 0.92 6.46 2.07
CA PHE A 47 2.23 5.92 1.75
C PHE A 47 3.33 6.36 2.72
N VAL A 48 3.35 7.64 3.09
CA VAL A 48 4.29 8.18 4.10
C VAL A 48 4.13 7.46 5.44
N LEU A 49 2.88 7.26 5.88
CA LEU A 49 2.59 6.55 7.13
C LEU A 49 2.95 5.07 7.05
N SER A 50 2.71 4.41 5.91
CA SER A 50 3.16 3.03 5.68
C SER A 50 4.69 2.94 5.76
N GLY A 51 5.43 3.82 5.08
CA GLY A 51 6.89 3.90 5.15
C GLY A 51 7.41 4.11 6.57
N PHE A 52 6.85 5.07 7.30
CA PHE A 52 7.18 5.32 8.71
C PHE A 52 6.97 4.08 9.59
N LEU A 53 5.83 3.41 9.45
CA LEU A 53 5.50 2.21 10.22
C LEU A 53 6.44 1.06 9.89
N MET A 54 6.81 0.87 8.61
CA MET A 54 7.78 -0.13 8.18
C MET A 54 9.13 0.11 8.85
N CYS A 55 9.65 1.32 8.74
CA CYS A 55 10.91 1.75 9.33
C CYS A 55 10.96 1.53 10.86
N MET A 56 9.87 1.85 11.57
CA MET A 56 9.75 1.57 13.01
C MET A 56 9.79 0.06 13.34
N LEU A 57 9.11 -0.76 12.54
CA LEU A 57 9.09 -2.23 12.72
C LEU A 57 10.46 -2.86 12.45
N LEU A 58 11.17 -2.42 11.42
CA LEU A 58 12.52 -2.86 11.09
C LEU A 58 13.48 -2.55 12.24
N THR A 59 13.40 -1.34 12.80
CA THR A 59 14.24 -0.89 13.93
C THR A 59 14.01 -1.70 15.20
N LYS A 60 12.76 -2.06 15.52
CA LYS A 60 12.44 -2.91 16.69
C LYS A 60 12.96 -4.34 16.57
N SER A 61 13.21 -4.81 15.35
CA SER A 61 13.55 -6.20 15.07
C SER A 61 15.05 -6.45 14.88
N LYS A 62 15.90 -5.44 15.13
CA LYS A 62 17.37 -5.51 14.99
C LYS A 62 18.07 -6.62 15.80
N LYS A 63 17.40 -7.19 16.80
CA LYS A 63 17.96 -8.24 17.68
C LYS A 63 17.71 -9.67 17.19
N LEU A 64 16.94 -9.85 16.12
CA LEU A 64 16.62 -11.18 15.60
C LEU A 64 17.69 -11.64 14.59
N PRO A 65 17.97 -12.96 14.51
CA PRO A 65 18.71 -13.52 13.39
C PRO A 65 18.06 -13.14 12.06
N ILE A 66 18.88 -12.82 11.05
CA ILE A 66 18.44 -12.29 9.74
C ILE A 66 17.31 -13.14 9.14
N PHE A 67 17.46 -14.47 9.13
CA PHE A 67 16.44 -15.38 8.61
C PHE A 67 15.10 -15.28 9.36
N SER A 68 15.14 -15.24 10.69
CA SER A 68 13.94 -15.11 11.54
C SER A 68 13.28 -13.74 11.36
N PHE A 69 14.07 -12.69 11.17
CA PHE A 69 13.59 -11.34 10.90
C PHE A 69 12.79 -11.29 9.59
N PHE A 70 13.37 -11.75 8.47
CA PHE A 70 12.69 -11.77 7.18
C PHE A 70 11.42 -12.61 7.20
N THR A 71 11.51 -13.81 7.78
CA THR A 71 10.37 -14.74 7.88
C THR A 71 9.22 -14.10 8.66
N GLN A 72 9.50 -13.51 9.83
CA GLN A 72 8.47 -12.83 10.61
C GLN A 72 7.94 -11.56 9.91
N PHE A 73 8.79 -10.84 9.20
CA PHE A 73 8.43 -9.62 8.49
C PHE A 73 7.44 -9.90 7.34
N TYR A 74 7.75 -10.87 6.48
CA TYR A 74 6.93 -11.20 5.32
C TYR A 74 5.66 -11.96 5.69
N ILE A 75 5.75 -13.00 6.53
CA ILE A 75 4.58 -13.82 6.89
C ILE A 75 3.47 -12.98 7.52
N ARG A 76 3.81 -12.08 8.46
CA ARG A 76 2.81 -11.25 9.14
C ARG A 76 2.06 -10.32 8.18
N ARG A 77 2.75 -9.81 7.15
CA ARG A 77 2.18 -8.89 6.16
C ARG A 77 1.37 -9.63 5.11
N PHE A 78 1.92 -10.70 4.57
CA PHE A 78 1.26 -11.51 3.56
C PHE A 78 -0.02 -12.15 4.11
N LYS A 79 -0.02 -12.64 5.35
CA LYS A 79 -1.25 -13.14 6.00
C LYS A 79 -2.34 -12.07 6.21
N ARG A 80 -1.95 -10.79 6.27
CA ARG A 80 -2.90 -9.68 6.45
C ARG A 80 -3.45 -9.16 5.12
N ILE A 81 -2.62 -9.08 4.09
CA ILE A 81 -2.93 -8.34 2.85
C ILE A 81 -3.39 -9.26 1.74
N LEU A 82 -2.70 -10.38 1.51
CA LEU A 82 -2.98 -11.25 0.37
C LEU A 82 -4.40 -11.84 0.36
N PRO A 83 -4.97 -12.33 1.50
CA PRO A 83 -6.29 -12.96 1.47
C PRO A 83 -7.37 -12.01 0.97
N LEU A 84 -7.40 -10.79 1.49
CA LEU A 84 -8.40 -9.80 1.12
C LEU A 84 -8.16 -9.29 -0.31
N TYR A 85 -6.90 -9.11 -0.71
CA TYR A 85 -6.56 -8.66 -2.05
C TYR A 85 -7.01 -9.65 -3.13
N PHE A 86 -6.65 -10.94 -2.97
CA PHE A 86 -7.05 -11.96 -3.93
C PHE A 86 -8.56 -12.20 -3.94
N LEU A 87 -9.22 -12.04 -2.78
CA LEU A 87 -10.68 -12.07 -2.72
C LEU A 87 -11.30 -10.95 -3.56
N VAL A 88 -10.81 -9.72 -3.42
CA VAL A 88 -11.30 -8.57 -4.21
C VAL A 88 -11.05 -8.79 -5.69
N ILE A 89 -9.85 -9.24 -6.09
CA ILE A 89 -9.57 -9.58 -7.50
C ILE A 89 -10.54 -10.63 -8.00
N LEU A 90 -10.72 -11.72 -7.25
CA LEU A 90 -11.62 -12.81 -7.64
C LEU A 90 -13.05 -12.32 -7.83
N CYS A 91 -13.59 -11.55 -6.87
CA CYS A 91 -14.92 -10.95 -6.98
C CYS A 91 -15.03 -10.00 -8.18
N THR A 92 -13.99 -9.21 -8.44
CA THR A 92 -13.95 -8.26 -9.57
C THR A 92 -13.92 -9.00 -10.91
N VAL A 93 -13.15 -10.09 -11.01
CA VAL A 93 -13.12 -10.96 -12.19
C VAL A 93 -14.46 -11.62 -12.41
N ILE A 94 -15.08 -12.20 -11.36
CA ILE A 94 -16.42 -12.79 -11.47
C ILE A 94 -17.44 -11.74 -11.95
N ALA A 95 -17.43 -10.55 -11.37
CA ALA A 95 -18.30 -9.45 -11.80
C ALA A 95 -18.04 -9.06 -13.26
N LEU A 96 -16.78 -8.96 -13.69
CA LEU A 96 -16.39 -8.62 -15.06
C LEU A 96 -16.99 -9.62 -16.09
N TYR A 97 -17.01 -10.92 -15.78
CA TYR A 97 -17.54 -11.94 -16.70
C TYR A 97 -19.06 -12.17 -16.58
N THR A 98 -19.72 -11.67 -15.53
CA THR A 98 -21.14 -11.94 -15.27
C THR A 98 -22.06 -10.71 -15.39
N VAL A 99 -21.54 -9.52 -15.13
CA VAL A 99 -22.31 -8.27 -15.07
C VAL A 99 -21.99 -7.34 -16.24
N PHE A 100 -20.74 -7.33 -16.72
CA PHE A 100 -20.28 -6.37 -17.73
C PHE A 100 -20.33 -6.94 -19.16
N PRO A 101 -20.46 -6.06 -20.18
CA PRO A 101 -20.45 -6.49 -21.58
C PRO A 101 -19.07 -7.00 -22.01
N THR A 102 -19.04 -7.83 -23.06
CA THR A 102 -17.80 -8.44 -23.58
C THR A 102 -16.72 -7.43 -23.93
N ALA A 103 -17.10 -6.23 -24.39
CA ALA A 103 -16.15 -5.14 -24.65
C ALA A 103 -15.33 -4.76 -23.41
N ALA A 104 -15.96 -4.73 -22.23
CA ALA A 104 -15.27 -4.43 -20.97
C ALA A 104 -14.26 -5.51 -20.59
N ILE A 105 -14.55 -6.79 -20.91
CA ILE A 105 -13.65 -7.92 -20.67
C ILE A 105 -12.34 -7.72 -21.44
N LEU A 106 -12.43 -7.43 -22.74
CA LEU A 106 -11.26 -7.20 -23.60
C LEU A 106 -10.40 -6.03 -23.13
N GLN A 107 -11.04 -4.98 -22.58
CA GLN A 107 -10.35 -3.80 -22.06
C GLN A 107 -9.65 -4.07 -20.71
N ASN A 108 -10.20 -4.95 -19.87
CA ASN A 108 -9.74 -5.15 -18.48
C ASN A 108 -8.87 -6.42 -18.29
N GLN A 109 -8.84 -7.35 -19.25
CA GLN A 109 -8.10 -8.63 -19.12
C GLN A 109 -6.60 -8.45 -18.80
N MET A 110 -5.95 -7.48 -19.45
CA MET A 110 -4.54 -7.18 -19.21
C MET A 110 -4.31 -6.58 -17.82
N SER A 111 -5.22 -5.70 -17.39
CA SER A 111 -5.15 -5.06 -16.08
C SER A 111 -5.42 -6.06 -14.95
N ALA A 112 -6.33 -7.02 -15.15
CA ALA A 112 -6.54 -8.14 -14.24
C ALA A 112 -5.27 -8.98 -14.08
N GLY A 113 -4.58 -9.31 -15.18
CA GLY A 113 -3.30 -10.00 -15.17
C GLY A 113 -2.23 -9.24 -14.39
N LYS A 114 -2.09 -7.93 -14.64
CA LYS A 114 -1.15 -7.06 -13.90
C LYS A 114 -1.48 -6.98 -12.41
N ALA A 115 -2.75 -6.92 -12.04
CA ALA A 115 -3.17 -6.92 -10.64
C ALA A 115 -2.77 -8.22 -9.93
N LEU A 116 -2.91 -9.38 -10.58
CA LEU A 116 -2.55 -10.68 -9.98
C LEU A 116 -1.08 -10.81 -9.60
N ILE A 117 -0.19 -10.23 -10.41
CA ILE A 117 1.27 -10.31 -10.19
C ILE A 117 1.85 -9.06 -9.52
N PHE A 118 1.01 -8.17 -9.00
CA PHE A 118 1.42 -6.91 -8.36
C PHE A 118 2.25 -5.99 -9.27
N THR A 119 1.92 -5.96 -10.56
CA THR A 119 2.54 -5.07 -11.57
C THR A 119 1.53 -4.09 -12.18
N SER A 120 0.41 -3.85 -11.50
CA SER A 120 -0.53 -2.79 -11.86
C SER A 120 -0.02 -1.38 -11.56
N ASN A 121 1.28 -1.24 -11.27
CA ASN A 121 1.98 0.03 -11.26
C ASN A 121 2.04 0.53 -12.70
N ARG A 122 1.27 1.56 -13.02
CA ARG A 122 1.20 2.08 -14.37
C ARG A 122 2.38 3.01 -14.61
N ALA A 123 3.14 2.78 -15.67
CA ALA A 123 4.11 3.75 -16.18
C ALA A 123 3.33 4.94 -16.74
N HIS A 124 3.63 6.14 -16.25
CA HIS A 124 3.21 7.39 -16.88
C HIS A 124 3.62 7.34 -18.35
N THR A 125 2.64 7.21 -19.24
CA THR A 125 2.83 7.57 -20.65
C THR A 125 2.16 8.92 -20.79
N GLU A 126 2.84 9.84 -21.46
CA GLU A 126 2.65 11.31 -21.40
C GLU A 126 1.24 11.82 -21.81
N ASP A 127 0.32 10.93 -22.18
CA ASP A 127 -1.03 11.24 -22.69
C ASP A 127 -2.18 10.84 -21.75
N GLU A 128 -1.92 10.42 -20.51
CA GLU A 128 -2.97 9.87 -19.63
C GLU A 128 -3.03 10.55 -18.26
N ASP A 129 -3.90 11.55 -18.12
CA ASP A 129 -4.23 12.14 -16.82
C ASP A 129 -4.80 11.07 -15.88
N TYR A 130 -3.97 10.62 -14.95
CA TYR A 130 -4.27 9.64 -13.91
C TYR A 130 -5.61 9.91 -13.21
N PHE A 131 -5.85 11.19 -12.87
CA PHE A 131 -7.07 11.62 -12.20
C PHE A 131 -8.31 11.53 -13.08
N GLU A 132 -8.18 11.69 -14.40
CA GLU A 132 -9.30 11.65 -15.32
C GLU A 132 -9.78 10.20 -15.52
N LYS A 133 -8.86 9.25 -15.75
CA LYS A 133 -9.22 7.82 -15.87
C LYS A 133 -9.70 7.21 -14.54
N LEU A 134 -9.12 7.65 -13.43
CA LEU A 134 -9.53 7.24 -12.09
C LEU A 134 -10.91 7.79 -11.73
N ALA A 135 -11.23 9.03 -12.13
CA ALA A 135 -12.55 9.63 -11.97
C ALA A 135 -13.61 8.99 -12.89
N VAL A 136 -13.21 8.54 -14.09
CA VAL A 136 -14.11 7.92 -15.08
C VAL A 136 -14.31 6.41 -14.85
N ALA A 137 -13.50 5.77 -14.00
CA ALA A 137 -13.60 4.35 -13.61
C ALA A 137 -13.66 3.36 -14.79
N MET A 138 -12.94 3.66 -15.88
CA MET A 138 -12.99 2.87 -17.12
C MET A 138 -12.29 1.51 -17.00
N ASP A 139 -11.35 1.37 -16.05
CA ASP A 139 -10.64 0.12 -15.74
C ASP A 139 -10.86 -0.26 -14.26
N LEU A 140 -11.49 -1.42 -14.06
CA LEU A 140 -11.92 -1.97 -12.77
C LEU A 140 -10.75 -2.29 -11.84
N PHE A 141 -9.56 -2.55 -12.39
CA PHE A 141 -8.38 -2.93 -11.60
C PHE A 141 -7.48 -1.73 -11.29
N THR A 142 -7.86 -0.52 -11.71
CA THR A 142 -7.04 0.70 -11.51
C THR A 142 -6.65 0.86 -10.05
N HIS A 143 -7.58 0.74 -9.10
CA HIS A 143 -7.32 0.93 -7.67
C HIS A 143 -6.25 -0.01 -7.07
N THR A 144 -5.91 -1.11 -7.75
CA THR A 144 -4.88 -2.07 -7.29
C THR A 144 -3.45 -1.52 -7.37
N TRP A 145 -3.23 -0.44 -8.14
CA TRP A 145 -1.91 0.16 -8.35
C TRP A 145 -1.21 0.49 -7.01
N SER A 146 -1.95 1.11 -6.08
CA SER A 146 -1.41 1.59 -4.81
C SER A 146 -0.94 0.43 -3.93
N LEU A 147 -1.65 -0.70 -3.97
CA LEU A 147 -1.28 -1.90 -3.23
C LEU A 147 -0.12 -2.65 -3.88
N SER A 148 -0.06 -2.67 -5.22
CA SER A 148 1.09 -3.21 -5.96
C SER A 148 2.37 -2.48 -5.58
N VAL A 149 2.34 -1.14 -5.53
CA VAL A 149 3.44 -0.31 -5.00
C VAL A 149 3.77 -0.68 -3.55
N GLU A 150 2.76 -0.79 -2.67
CA GLU A 150 2.97 -1.11 -1.26
C GLU A 150 3.66 -2.47 -1.07
N ILE A 151 3.29 -3.49 -1.86
CA ILE A 151 3.88 -4.84 -1.79
C ILE A 151 5.30 -4.86 -2.34
N GLN A 152 5.58 -4.16 -3.44
CA GLN A 152 6.94 -4.01 -3.95
C GLN A 152 7.83 -3.27 -2.94
N PHE A 153 7.32 -2.21 -2.33
CA PHE A 153 8.01 -1.49 -1.27
C PHE A 153 8.32 -2.42 -0.08
N TYR A 154 7.38 -3.27 0.34
CA TYR A 154 7.62 -4.26 1.40
C TYR A 154 8.68 -5.28 1.04
N PHE A 155 8.78 -5.66 -0.23
CA PHE A 155 9.81 -6.56 -0.71
C PHE A 155 11.19 -5.90 -0.69
N ILE A 156 11.29 -4.62 -1.08
CA ILE A 156 12.58 -3.92 -1.21
C ILE A 156 13.13 -3.44 0.14
N ILE A 157 12.26 -2.93 1.03
CA ILE A 157 12.71 -2.17 2.21
C ILE A 157 13.61 -2.94 3.20
N PRO A 158 13.42 -4.26 3.46
CA PRO A 158 14.29 -4.98 4.38
C PRO A 158 15.71 -5.15 3.84
N PHE A 159 15.88 -5.24 2.51
CA PHE A 159 17.19 -5.29 1.88
C PHE A 159 17.91 -3.96 1.98
N ILE A 160 17.22 -2.84 1.73
CA ILE A 160 17.78 -1.49 1.94
C ILE A 160 18.25 -1.34 3.38
N PHE A 161 17.42 -1.75 4.34
CA PHE A 161 17.72 -1.63 5.76
C PHE A 161 18.96 -2.43 6.22
N LEU A 162 19.22 -3.60 5.62
CA LEU A 162 20.40 -4.42 5.95
C LEU A 162 21.70 -3.86 5.36
N ASN A 163 21.63 -3.27 4.16
CA ASN A 163 22.80 -2.71 3.48
C ASN A 163 23.12 -1.27 3.93
N TRP A 164 22.23 -0.64 4.70
CA TRP A 164 22.44 0.72 5.16
C TRP A 164 23.34 0.76 6.40
N PRO A 165 24.43 1.56 6.41
CA PRO A 165 25.31 1.67 7.57
C PRO A 165 24.53 2.22 8.77
N PRO A 166 24.82 1.77 10.00
CA PRO A 166 24.15 2.25 11.21
C PRO A 166 24.60 3.69 11.53
N THR A 167 24.16 4.67 10.75
CA THR A 167 24.40 6.09 11.03
C THR A 167 23.45 6.59 12.10
N LYS A 168 23.94 7.47 12.98
CA LYS A 168 23.24 8.00 14.17
C LYS A 168 21.97 8.83 13.88
N ARG A 169 21.56 9.01 12.61
CA ARG A 169 20.37 9.81 12.26
C ARG A 169 19.24 8.92 11.77
N SER A 170 18.37 8.54 12.70
CA SER A 170 17.09 7.88 12.45
C SER A 170 16.25 8.57 11.38
N ILE A 171 16.38 9.88 11.21
CA ILE A 171 15.61 10.71 10.25
C ILE A 171 15.94 10.35 8.79
N GLN A 172 17.19 9.99 8.45
CA GLN A 172 17.58 9.67 7.07
C GLN A 172 16.96 8.35 6.58
N ILE A 173 16.81 7.37 7.47
CA ILE A 173 16.20 6.08 7.16
C ILE A 173 14.69 6.25 6.88
N HIS A 174 14.02 7.17 7.59
CA HIS A 174 12.59 7.45 7.38
C HIS A 174 12.31 8.15 6.04
N LEU A 175 13.23 9.01 5.58
CA LEU A 175 13.13 9.68 4.28
C LEU A 175 13.39 8.73 3.11
N LEU A 176 14.25 7.72 3.29
CA LEU A 176 14.50 6.65 2.29
C LEU A 176 13.37 5.61 2.22
N CYS A 177 12.63 5.43 3.31
CA CYS A 177 11.42 4.60 3.39
C CYS A 177 10.18 5.27 2.76
N MET A 178 10.24 6.53 2.36
CA MET A 178 9.15 7.11 1.59
C MET A 178 9.19 6.47 0.20
N PRO A 179 8.07 5.93 -0.33
CA PRO A 179 8.04 5.62 -1.74
C PRO A 179 8.32 6.94 -2.47
N LEU A 180 9.49 7.00 -3.10
CA LEU A 180 9.85 8.06 -4.04
C LEU A 180 8.70 8.13 -5.03
N TYR A 181 8.07 9.31 -5.12
CA TYR A 181 6.96 9.70 -6.00
C TYR A 181 6.55 8.59 -6.99
N VAL A 182 5.36 8.01 -6.77
CA VAL A 182 4.64 7.27 -7.80
C VAL A 182 3.66 8.21 -8.50
#